data_AF-A0AA94EK85-F1
#
_entry.id   AF-A0AA94EK85-F1
#
_cell.length_a   1.000
_cell.length_b   1.000
_cell.length_c   1.000
_cell.angle_alpha   90.00
_cell.angle_beta   90.00
_cell.angle_gamma   90.00
#
_symmetry.space_group_name_H-M   'P 1'
#
loop_
_entity.id
_entity.type
_entity.pdbx_description
1 polymer ?
#
loop_
_entity_poly.entity_id
_entity_poly.type
_entity_poly.pdbx_seq_one_letter_code
_entity_poly.pdbx_strand_id
1 'polypeptide(L)'
;MRNKGGKGLSLARRLYTSRTLGLVLGLLCVSAAMYPLDPPLWVWALMLFNGLLWPHLAFQWARRSSVPYHAEHRNLLVDAFMGGFWVAAMHFNPLPSATTISMMAMNNVAIGGLRFLAAGLAAQILGIGVGLVVFAPAFIPQTSPLQLYACLPLLMLYPLALGWICFRQAYTLGLHKRELLALSRTDSLTGLLNHGAWKDQLEIEFQRCRRQQQGAAIALIDIDHFKAINDTYGHVAGDIVLRQLSKMLKQNLRAADVAGRYGGDEFCVILPDLPLFNAAQAMEALRERFATLGYEQNPALKVSLSIGLAAYDPAHGDATRWLNDADQALYEAKASGRNRVICNSDDRPKREVLDSV
;
A
#
# COMPACT_ATOMS: atom_id res chain seq x y z
N MET A 1 -21.98 -4.08 -4.62
CA MET A 1 -21.30 -4.70 -5.79
C MET A 1 -20.18 -3.76 -6.26
N ARG A 2 -18.94 -4.07 -5.89
CA ARG A 2 -17.79 -3.17 -5.93
C ARG A 2 -17.26 -2.95 -7.35
N ASN A 3 -16.95 -1.70 -7.65
CA ASN A 3 -16.15 -1.07 -8.70
C ASN A 3 -14.98 -1.91 -9.31
N LYS A 4 -15.28 -3.08 -9.90
CA LYS A 4 -14.33 -3.96 -10.62
C LYS A 4 -14.13 -3.54 -12.09
N GLY A 5 -15.10 -2.82 -12.68
CA GLY A 5 -15.04 -2.35 -14.07
C GLY A 5 -13.92 -1.32 -14.31
N GLY A 6 -13.79 -0.32 -13.44
CA GLY A 6 -12.81 0.76 -13.62
C GLY A 6 -11.34 0.31 -13.57
N LYS A 7 -11.02 -0.65 -12.69
CA LYS A 7 -9.65 -1.19 -12.58
C LYS A 7 -9.25 -2.03 -13.80
N GLY A 8 -10.19 -2.81 -14.35
CA GLY A 8 -9.96 -3.63 -15.54
C GLY A 8 -9.74 -2.80 -16.81
N LEU A 9 -10.47 -1.70 -16.96
CA LEU A 9 -10.32 -0.76 -18.09
C LEU A 9 -8.98 -0.01 -18.08
N SER A 10 -8.49 0.37 -16.89
CA SER A 10 -7.16 0.97 -16.73
C SER A 10 -6.06 0.01 -17.15
N LEU A 11 -6.17 -1.28 -16.77
CA LEU A 11 -5.25 -2.33 -17.19
C LEU A 11 -5.27 -2.51 -18.71
N ALA A 12 -6.45 -2.64 -19.33
CA ALA A 12 -6.58 -2.82 -20.78
C ALA A 12 -5.94 -1.67 -21.58
N ARG A 13 -6.11 -0.41 -21.14
CA ARG A 13 -5.50 0.75 -21.81
C ARG A 13 -3.96 0.73 -21.71
N ARG A 14 -3.41 0.29 -20.58
CA ARG A 14 -1.95 0.15 -20.39
C ARG A 14 -1.39 -0.97 -21.25
N LEU A 15 -2.05 -2.13 -21.26
CA LEU A 15 -1.66 -3.27 -22.09
C LEU A 15 -1.73 -2.95 -23.56
N TYR A 16 -2.73 -2.18 -23.99
CA TYR A 16 -2.84 -1.75 -25.37
C TYR A 16 -1.58 -1.03 -25.86
N THR A 17 -1.03 -0.11 -25.06
CA THR A 17 0.19 0.63 -25.45
C THR A 17 1.41 -0.28 -25.54
N SER A 18 1.65 -1.15 -24.56
CA SER A 18 2.81 -2.05 -24.59
C SER A 18 2.63 -3.14 -25.66
N ARG A 19 1.45 -3.75 -25.78
CA ARG A 19 1.14 -4.76 -26.80
C ARG A 19 1.33 -4.22 -28.21
N THR A 20 0.81 -3.02 -28.50
CA THR A 20 0.94 -2.43 -29.84
C THR A 20 2.40 -2.16 -30.18
N LEU A 21 3.17 -1.57 -29.26
CA LEU A 21 4.60 -1.35 -29.47
C LEU A 21 5.34 -2.68 -29.68
N GLY A 22 5.10 -3.67 -28.83
CA GLY A 22 5.76 -4.97 -28.89
C GLY A 22 5.45 -5.73 -30.17
N LEU A 23 4.17 -5.78 -30.59
CA LEU A 23 3.77 -6.49 -31.80
C LEU A 23 4.18 -5.77 -33.10
N VAL A 24 4.25 -4.43 -33.12
CA VAL A 24 4.79 -3.67 -34.26
C VAL A 24 6.30 -3.91 -34.40
N LEU A 25 7.06 -3.83 -33.31
CA LEU A 25 8.49 -4.11 -33.34
C LEU A 25 8.77 -5.61 -33.60
N GLY A 26 7.91 -6.49 -33.08
CA GLY A 26 7.92 -7.93 -33.36
C GLY A 26 7.67 -8.24 -34.84
N LEU A 27 6.72 -7.54 -35.47
CA LEU A 27 6.43 -7.69 -36.90
C LEU A 27 7.67 -7.43 -37.76
N LEU A 28 8.49 -6.43 -37.43
CA LEU A 28 9.75 -6.15 -38.14
C LEU A 28 10.73 -7.34 -38.03
N CYS A 29 10.92 -7.85 -36.81
CA CYS A 29 11.84 -8.96 -36.54
C CYS A 29 11.35 -10.27 -37.20
N VAL A 30 10.05 -10.59 -37.11
CA VAL A 30 9.46 -11.77 -37.75
C VAL A 30 9.47 -11.66 -39.27
N SER A 31 9.13 -10.49 -39.84
CA SER A 31 9.14 -10.30 -41.29
C SER A 31 10.54 -10.44 -41.88
N ALA A 32 11.57 -9.91 -41.21
CA ALA A 32 12.97 -10.05 -41.64
C ALA A 32 13.48 -11.49 -41.55
N ALA A 33 12.99 -12.26 -40.57
CA ALA A 33 13.31 -13.68 -40.42
C ALA A 33 12.61 -14.56 -41.46
N MET A 34 11.36 -14.22 -41.80
CA MET A 34 10.57 -14.95 -42.78
C MET A 34 10.94 -14.61 -44.23
N TYR A 35 11.40 -13.40 -44.53
CA TYR A 35 11.69 -12.95 -45.90
C TYR A 35 12.58 -13.90 -46.71
N PRO A 36 13.68 -14.47 -46.18
CA PRO A 36 14.51 -15.42 -46.93
C PRO A 36 13.86 -16.79 -47.18
N LEU A 37 12.77 -17.11 -46.49
CA LEU A 37 12.03 -18.37 -46.63
C LEU A 37 10.98 -18.34 -47.73
N ASP A 38 10.82 -17.19 -48.41
CA ASP A 38 9.82 -16.93 -49.45
C ASP A 38 8.41 -17.44 -49.08
N PRO A 39 7.83 -16.93 -47.97
CA PRO A 39 6.61 -17.50 -47.44
C PRO A 39 5.41 -17.12 -48.33
N PRO A 40 4.41 -18.01 -48.45
CA PRO A 40 3.22 -17.74 -49.24
C PRO A 40 2.43 -16.53 -48.72
N LEU A 41 1.65 -15.89 -49.60
CA LEU A 41 0.93 -14.64 -49.32
C LEU A 41 0.04 -14.68 -48.05
N TRP A 42 -0.53 -15.85 -47.72
CA TRP A 42 -1.37 -15.98 -46.53
C TRP A 42 -0.56 -15.79 -45.23
N VAL A 43 0.73 -16.14 -45.22
CA VAL A 43 1.62 -15.93 -44.07
C VAL A 43 1.88 -14.45 -43.88
N TRP A 44 2.14 -13.72 -44.97
CA TRP A 44 2.26 -12.25 -44.94
C TRP A 44 1.00 -11.60 -44.39
N ALA A 45 -0.18 -12.02 -44.86
CA ALA A 45 -1.46 -11.52 -44.34
C ALA A 45 -1.62 -11.81 -42.84
N LEU A 46 -1.25 -13.01 -42.38
CA LEU A 46 -1.31 -13.39 -40.97
C LEU A 46 -0.34 -12.56 -40.10
N MET A 47 0.89 -12.30 -40.57
CA MET A 47 1.85 -11.44 -39.87
C MET A 47 1.31 -10.01 -39.73
N LEU A 48 0.81 -9.42 -40.82
CA LEU A 48 0.22 -8.07 -40.79
C LEU A 48 -1.00 -8.01 -39.86
N PHE A 49 -1.85 -9.03 -39.88
CA PHE A 49 -2.97 -9.13 -38.96
C PHE A 49 -2.49 -9.19 -37.51
N ASN A 50 -1.53 -10.05 -37.19
CA ASN A 50 -1.01 -10.23 -35.84
C ASN A 50 -0.25 -9.00 -35.32
N GLY A 51 0.55 -8.36 -36.16
CA GLY A 51 1.35 -7.20 -35.80
C GLY A 51 0.55 -5.90 -35.65
N LEU A 52 -0.44 -5.68 -36.53
CA LEU A 52 -1.12 -4.39 -36.65
C LEU A 52 -2.58 -4.43 -36.20
N LEU A 53 -3.35 -5.46 -36.56
CA LEU A 53 -4.80 -5.48 -36.31
C LEU A 53 -5.16 -6.09 -34.95
N TRP A 54 -4.47 -7.16 -34.58
CA TRP A 54 -4.71 -7.90 -33.35
C TRP A 54 -4.65 -7.04 -32.06
N PRO A 55 -3.66 -6.13 -31.84
CA PRO A 55 -3.64 -5.30 -30.63
C PRO A 55 -4.93 -4.49 -30.43
N HIS A 56 -5.51 -3.97 -31.52
CA HIS A 56 -6.75 -3.20 -31.50
C HIS A 56 -7.96 -4.09 -31.20
N LEU A 57 -8.03 -5.28 -31.81
CA LEU A 57 -9.10 -6.24 -31.56
C LEU A 57 -9.08 -6.73 -30.11
N ALA A 58 -7.90 -7.11 -29.61
CA ALA A 58 -7.69 -7.52 -28.23
C ALA A 58 -8.16 -6.44 -27.24
N PHE A 59 -7.82 -5.17 -27.50
CA PHE A 59 -8.28 -4.04 -26.69
C PHE A 59 -9.79 -3.84 -26.76
N GLN A 60 -10.41 -3.93 -27.95
CA GLN A 60 -11.86 -3.82 -28.09
C GLN A 60 -12.60 -4.95 -27.35
N TRP A 61 -12.08 -6.19 -27.42
CA TRP A 61 -12.62 -7.34 -26.70
C TRP A 61 -12.51 -7.17 -25.19
N ALA A 62 -11.36 -6.71 -24.69
CA ALA A 62 -11.20 -6.44 -23.27
C ALA A 62 -12.16 -5.33 -22.78
N ARG A 63 -12.33 -4.27 -23.59
CA ARG A 63 -13.22 -3.14 -23.27
C ARG A 63 -14.70 -3.54 -23.22
N ARG A 64 -15.13 -4.48 -24.08
CA ARG A 64 -16.52 -4.96 -24.15
C ARG A 64 -16.81 -6.11 -23.18
N SER A 65 -15.79 -6.69 -22.55
CA SER A 65 -15.96 -7.79 -21.61
C SER A 65 -16.55 -7.33 -20.27
N SER A 66 -17.40 -8.17 -19.67
CA SER A 66 -17.94 -7.98 -18.32
C SER A 66 -16.84 -7.95 -17.24
N VAL A 67 -15.73 -8.64 -17.49
CA VAL A 67 -14.54 -8.63 -16.64
C VAL A 67 -13.28 -8.42 -17.49
N PRO A 68 -12.89 -7.15 -17.77
CA PRO A 68 -11.78 -6.83 -18.66
C PRO A 68 -10.45 -7.47 -18.26
N TYR A 69 -10.23 -7.67 -16.95
CA TYR A 69 -9.03 -8.32 -16.42
C TYR A 69 -8.80 -9.74 -16.97
N HIS A 70 -9.84 -10.59 -16.95
CA HIS A 70 -9.74 -11.96 -17.45
C HIS A 70 -9.63 -11.99 -18.98
N ALA A 71 -10.31 -11.07 -19.67
CA ALA A 71 -10.19 -10.93 -21.11
C ALA A 71 -8.76 -10.59 -21.53
N GLU A 72 -8.09 -9.68 -20.80
CA GLU A 72 -6.68 -9.36 -21.07
C GLU A 72 -5.73 -10.53 -20.78
N HIS A 73 -5.97 -11.33 -19.74
CA HIS A 73 -5.17 -12.54 -19.50
C HIS A 73 -5.30 -13.53 -20.64
N ARG A 74 -6.51 -13.71 -21.19
CA ARG A 74 -6.71 -14.54 -22.38
C ARG A 74 -5.99 -13.98 -23.60
N ASN A 75 -6.06 -12.68 -23.83
CA ASN A 75 -5.36 -12.03 -24.94
C ASN A 75 -3.83 -12.22 -24.83
N LEU A 76 -3.26 -12.13 -23.63
CA LEU A 76 -1.83 -12.42 -23.41
C LEU A 76 -1.44 -13.88 -23.70
N LEU A 77 -2.32 -14.83 -23.39
CA LEU A 77 -2.08 -16.24 -23.77
C LEU A 77 -2.11 -16.42 -25.30
N VAL A 78 -2.97 -15.69 -26.00
CA VAL A 78 -2.98 -15.67 -27.47
C VAL A 78 -1.70 -15.03 -28.00
N ASP A 79 -1.24 -13.93 -27.41
CA ASP A 79 0.04 -13.29 -27.77
C ASP A 79 1.20 -14.28 -27.61
N ALA A 80 1.26 -14.99 -26.47
CA ALA A 80 2.28 -15.99 -26.18
C ALA A 80 2.21 -17.17 -27.16
N PHE A 81 1.02 -17.68 -27.46
CA PHE A 81 0.82 -18.72 -28.47
C PHE A 81 1.33 -18.28 -29.85
N MET A 82 0.97 -17.08 -30.29
CA MET A 82 1.44 -16.51 -31.56
C MET A 82 2.97 -16.33 -31.57
N GLY A 83 3.57 -15.91 -30.46
CA GLY A 83 5.02 -15.84 -30.32
C GLY A 83 5.69 -17.20 -30.55
N GLY A 84 5.15 -18.27 -29.95
CA GLY A 84 5.63 -19.63 -30.18
C GLY A 84 5.44 -20.12 -31.61
N PHE A 85 4.28 -19.82 -32.22
CA PHE A 85 4.00 -20.12 -33.62
C PHE A 85 5.03 -19.49 -34.56
N TRP A 86 5.36 -18.21 -34.35
CA TRP A 86 6.36 -17.52 -35.17
C TRP A 86 7.78 -18.05 -34.95
N VAL A 87 8.15 -18.46 -33.73
CA VAL A 87 9.45 -19.10 -33.46
C VAL A 87 9.64 -20.34 -34.35
N ALA A 88 8.60 -21.18 -34.45
CA ALA A 88 8.64 -22.35 -35.34
C ALA A 88 8.62 -21.96 -36.82
N ALA A 89 7.79 -20.99 -37.22
CA ALA A 89 7.71 -20.50 -38.59
C ALA A 89 9.05 -19.93 -39.12
N MET A 90 9.80 -19.26 -38.26
CA MET A 90 11.14 -18.74 -38.56
C MET A 90 12.24 -19.81 -38.53
N HIS A 91 11.87 -21.10 -38.47
CA HIS A 91 12.77 -22.24 -38.38
C HIS A 91 13.79 -22.08 -37.25
N PHE A 92 13.32 -21.59 -36.10
CA PHE A 92 14.10 -21.40 -34.86
C PHE A 92 15.39 -20.59 -35.07
N ASN A 93 15.37 -19.58 -35.95
CA ASN A 93 16.50 -18.66 -36.09
C ASN A 93 16.86 -18.07 -34.71
N PRO A 94 18.11 -18.22 -34.21
CA PRO A 94 18.42 -17.97 -32.81
C PRO A 94 18.05 -16.57 -32.31
N LEU A 95 18.41 -15.52 -33.05
CA LEU A 95 18.22 -14.15 -32.58
C LEU A 95 16.74 -13.70 -32.61
N PRO A 96 15.98 -13.83 -33.71
CA PRO A 96 14.55 -13.52 -33.74
C PRO A 96 13.74 -14.37 -32.76
N SER A 97 14.10 -15.65 -32.60
CA SER A 97 13.41 -16.55 -31.67
C SER A 97 13.64 -16.15 -30.22
N ALA A 98 14.89 -15.93 -29.82
CA ALA A 98 15.22 -15.49 -28.47
C ALA A 98 14.58 -14.14 -28.12
N THR A 99 14.55 -13.21 -29.09
CA THR A 99 13.93 -11.90 -28.91
C THR A 99 12.42 -12.03 -28.72
N THR A 100 11.76 -12.85 -29.53
CA THR A 100 10.31 -13.10 -29.43
C THR A 100 9.93 -13.76 -28.11
N ILE A 101 10.64 -14.82 -27.72
CA ILE A 101 10.42 -15.52 -26.44
C ILE A 101 10.64 -14.56 -25.26
N SER A 102 11.72 -13.77 -25.28
CA SER A 102 12.01 -12.79 -24.23
C SER A 102 10.92 -11.73 -24.12
N MET A 103 10.44 -11.20 -25.25
CA MET A 103 9.33 -10.25 -25.30
C MET A 103 8.06 -10.84 -24.66
N MET A 104 7.69 -12.07 -25.02
CA MET A 104 6.50 -12.73 -24.46
C MET A 104 6.66 -13.00 -22.96
N ALA A 105 7.84 -13.45 -22.52
CA ALA A 105 8.13 -13.68 -21.12
C ALA A 105 8.03 -12.37 -20.31
N MET A 106 8.62 -11.29 -20.80
CA MET A 106 8.52 -9.96 -20.17
C MET A 106 7.06 -9.52 -20.01
N ASN A 107 6.22 -9.70 -21.04
CA ASN A 107 4.80 -9.37 -20.97
C ASN A 107 4.05 -10.19 -19.92
N ASN A 108 4.30 -11.50 -19.89
CA ASN A 108 3.65 -12.39 -18.94
C ASN A 108 4.02 -12.04 -17.50
N VAL A 109 5.29 -11.73 -17.22
CA VAL A 109 5.77 -11.35 -15.89
C VAL A 109 5.27 -9.97 -15.48
N ALA A 110 5.38 -8.97 -16.36
CA ALA A 110 5.00 -7.59 -16.06
C ALA A 110 3.52 -7.46 -15.68
N ILE A 111 2.66 -8.38 -16.13
CA ILE A 111 1.21 -8.28 -15.97
C ILE A 111 0.65 -9.35 -15.03
N GLY A 112 1.02 -10.61 -15.22
CA GLY A 112 0.49 -11.75 -14.45
C GLY A 112 1.44 -12.31 -13.40
N GLY A 113 2.67 -11.77 -13.30
CA GLY A 113 3.71 -12.24 -12.40
C GLY A 113 4.28 -13.62 -12.76
N LEU A 114 5.12 -14.15 -11.89
CA LEU A 114 5.83 -15.43 -12.11
C LEU A 114 4.89 -16.63 -12.26
N ARG A 115 3.71 -16.61 -11.62
CA ARG A 115 2.72 -17.69 -11.76
C ARG A 115 2.12 -17.73 -13.16
N PHE A 116 1.90 -16.58 -13.78
CA PHE A 116 1.35 -16.50 -15.12
C PHE A 116 2.38 -16.79 -16.21
N LEU A 117 3.68 -16.60 -15.92
CA LEU A 117 4.76 -16.98 -16.83
C LEU A 117 4.66 -18.46 -17.24
N ALA A 118 4.35 -19.38 -16.31
CA ALA A 118 4.20 -20.80 -16.62
C ALA A 118 3.08 -21.07 -17.65
N ALA A 119 1.92 -20.41 -17.49
CA ALA A 119 0.82 -20.53 -18.44
C ALA A 119 1.19 -19.97 -19.83
N GLY A 120 1.91 -18.84 -19.85
CA GLY A 120 2.43 -18.26 -21.09
C GLY A 120 3.50 -19.11 -21.78
N LEU A 121 4.35 -19.81 -21.03
CA LEU A 121 5.30 -20.78 -21.58
C LEU A 121 4.58 -21.99 -22.17
N ALA A 122 3.55 -22.51 -21.49
CA ALA A 122 2.72 -23.60 -22.03
C ALA A 122 2.02 -23.17 -23.34
N ALA A 123 1.48 -21.95 -23.40
CA ALA A 123 0.90 -21.40 -24.63
C ALA A 123 1.94 -21.28 -25.76
N GLN A 124 3.17 -20.84 -25.46
CA GLN A 124 4.26 -20.79 -26.42
C GLN A 124 4.63 -22.17 -26.96
N ILE A 125 4.76 -23.18 -26.09
CA ILE A 125 5.06 -24.57 -26.50
C ILE A 125 3.96 -25.10 -27.43
N LEU A 126 2.69 -24.84 -27.12
CA LEU A 126 1.58 -25.21 -27.98
C LEU A 126 1.65 -24.50 -29.34
N GLY A 127 2.00 -23.21 -29.35
CA GLY A 127 2.21 -22.42 -30.56
C GLY A 127 3.32 -22.98 -31.44
N ILE A 128 4.46 -23.32 -30.83
CA ILE A 128 5.59 -23.98 -31.51
C ILE A 128 5.12 -25.28 -32.15
N GLY A 129 4.37 -26.12 -31.41
CA GLY A 129 3.84 -27.38 -31.92
C GLY A 129 2.96 -27.19 -33.16
N VAL A 130 2.06 -26.20 -33.15
CA VAL A 130 1.22 -25.88 -34.32
C VAL A 130 2.08 -25.35 -35.48
N GLY A 131 3.05 -24.47 -35.23
CA GLY A 131 3.92 -23.94 -36.26
C GLY A 131 4.77 -25.03 -36.94
N LEU A 132 5.28 -25.99 -36.17
CA LEU A 132 6.02 -27.15 -36.69
C LEU A 132 5.20 -28.02 -37.64
N VAL A 133 3.91 -28.18 -37.37
CA VAL A 133 2.99 -28.92 -38.26
C VAL A 133 2.76 -28.17 -39.57
N VAL A 134 2.72 -26.82 -39.52
CA VAL A 134 2.41 -25.98 -40.69
C VAL A 134 3.62 -25.74 -41.60
N PHE A 135 4.81 -25.49 -41.04
CA PHE A 135 6.00 -25.09 -41.80
C PHE A 135 7.03 -26.21 -41.99
N ALA A 136 6.75 -27.40 -41.44
CA ALA A 136 7.68 -28.50 -41.25
C ALA A 136 8.87 -28.16 -40.33
N PRO A 137 9.42 -29.14 -39.59
CA PRO A 137 10.54 -28.89 -38.70
C PRO A 137 11.82 -28.54 -39.48
N ALA A 138 12.40 -27.38 -39.16
CA ALA A 138 13.69 -26.94 -39.70
C ALA A 138 14.42 -26.05 -38.68
N PHE A 139 15.75 -25.99 -38.77
CA PHE A 139 16.61 -25.21 -37.89
C PHE A 139 17.63 -24.40 -38.70
N ILE A 140 17.57 -23.07 -38.62
CA ILE A 140 18.50 -22.17 -39.30
C ILE A 140 19.42 -21.51 -38.26
N PRO A 141 20.65 -22.00 -38.06
CA PRO A 141 21.54 -21.52 -37.00
C PRO A 141 22.14 -20.14 -37.26
N GLN A 142 22.19 -19.70 -38.52
CA GLN A 142 22.83 -18.43 -38.89
C GLN A 142 21.80 -17.29 -38.98
N THR A 143 22.16 -16.15 -38.41
CA THR A 143 21.36 -14.92 -38.46
C THR A 143 22.00 -13.95 -39.44
N SER A 144 21.23 -13.49 -40.43
CA SER A 144 21.72 -12.53 -41.44
C SER A 144 21.83 -11.10 -40.87
N PRO A 145 22.61 -10.19 -41.50
CA PRO A 145 22.68 -8.79 -41.07
C PRO A 145 21.30 -8.11 -41.05
N LEU A 146 20.43 -8.41 -42.03
CA LEU A 146 19.07 -7.86 -42.08
C LEU A 146 18.25 -8.29 -40.84
N GLN A 147 18.31 -9.58 -40.49
CA GLN A 147 17.62 -10.12 -39.30
C GLN A 147 18.17 -9.50 -38.01
N LEU A 148 19.49 -9.33 -37.93
CA LEU A 148 20.14 -8.68 -36.79
C LEU A 148 19.63 -7.26 -36.59
N TYR A 149 19.74 -6.42 -37.61
CA TYR A 149 19.32 -5.02 -37.51
C TYR A 149 17.81 -4.88 -37.27
N ALA A 150 16.98 -5.77 -37.83
CA ALA A 150 15.54 -5.76 -37.61
C ALA A 150 15.11 -6.04 -36.16
N CYS A 151 15.90 -6.81 -35.40
CA CYS A 151 15.57 -7.12 -34.00
C CYS A 151 16.16 -6.10 -33.00
N LEU A 152 17.10 -5.23 -33.41
CA LEU A 152 17.68 -4.20 -32.52
C LEU A 152 16.64 -3.24 -31.92
N PRO A 153 15.67 -2.68 -32.68
CA PRO A 153 14.64 -1.82 -32.10
C PRO A 153 13.82 -2.54 -31.03
N LEU A 154 13.48 -3.81 -31.26
CA LEU A 154 12.74 -4.63 -30.31
C LEU A 154 13.58 -4.89 -29.04
N LEU A 155 14.87 -5.21 -29.18
CA LEU A 155 15.76 -5.45 -28.03
C LEU A 155 16.04 -4.20 -27.20
N MET A 156 16.13 -3.03 -27.84
CA MET A 156 16.49 -1.78 -27.17
C MET A 156 15.27 -1.03 -26.65
N LEU A 157 14.28 -0.78 -27.51
CA LEU A 157 13.16 0.11 -27.19
C LEU A 157 12.11 -0.58 -26.32
N TYR A 158 11.89 -1.87 -26.53
CA TYR A 158 10.80 -2.57 -25.83
C TYR A 158 11.06 -2.77 -24.34
N PRO A 159 12.22 -3.28 -23.88
CA PRO A 159 12.50 -3.40 -22.46
C PRO A 159 12.51 -2.04 -21.76
N LEU A 160 13.04 -0.99 -22.41
CA LEU A 160 13.02 0.38 -21.88
C LEU A 160 11.59 0.90 -21.71
N ALA A 161 10.74 0.75 -22.73
CA ALA A 161 9.35 1.17 -22.67
C ALA A 161 8.57 0.42 -21.58
N LEU A 162 8.72 -0.91 -21.52
CA LEU A 162 8.06 -1.74 -20.51
C LEU A 162 8.57 -1.42 -19.10
N GLY A 163 9.89 -1.24 -18.94
CA GLY A 163 10.52 -0.83 -17.68
C GLY A 163 10.01 0.51 -17.19
N TRP A 164 9.93 1.51 -18.07
CA TRP A 164 9.36 2.83 -17.76
C TRP A 164 7.89 2.74 -17.33
N ILE A 165 7.09 1.96 -18.05
CA ILE A 165 5.67 1.73 -17.71
C ILE A 165 5.54 1.09 -16.32
N CYS A 166 6.34 0.06 -16.02
CA CYS A 166 6.34 -0.61 -14.72
C CYS A 166 6.78 0.33 -13.59
N PHE A 167 7.86 1.09 -13.80
CA PHE A 167 8.38 2.05 -12.83
C PHE A 167 7.34 3.12 -12.49
N ARG A 168 6.74 3.75 -13.51
CA ARG A 168 5.72 4.79 -13.32
C ARG A 168 4.52 4.26 -12.52
N GLN A 169 4.11 3.01 -12.78
CA GLN A 169 3.01 2.39 -12.04
C GLN A 169 3.36 2.15 -10.57
N ALA A 170 4.57 1.61 -10.30
CA ALA A 170 5.05 1.40 -8.94
C ALA A 170 5.13 2.72 -8.17
N TYR A 171 5.64 3.78 -8.81
CA TYR A 171 5.75 5.11 -8.24
C TYR A 171 4.38 5.72 -7.91
N THR A 172 3.44 5.75 -8.86
CA THR A 172 2.09 6.29 -8.64
C THR A 172 1.33 5.50 -7.57
N LEU A 173 1.49 4.17 -7.52
CA LEU A 173 0.88 3.35 -6.47
C LEU A 173 1.44 3.72 -5.09
N GLY A 174 2.75 3.97 -4.99
CA GLY A 174 3.40 4.42 -3.78
C GLY A 174 2.86 5.77 -3.29
N LEU A 175 2.66 6.73 -4.19
CA LEU A 175 2.09 8.04 -3.86
C LEU A 175 0.65 7.94 -3.36
N HIS A 176 -0.25 7.26 -4.09
CA HIS A 176 -1.63 7.08 -3.64
C HIS A 176 -1.72 6.35 -2.29
N LYS A 177 -0.81 5.40 -2.04
CA LYS A 177 -0.75 4.73 -0.73
C LYS A 177 -0.40 5.73 0.38
N ARG A 178 0.55 6.65 0.14
CA ARG A 178 0.90 7.70 1.11
C ARG A 178 -0.25 8.68 1.34
N GLU A 179 -0.94 9.12 0.29
CA GLU A 179 -2.12 9.98 0.41
C GLU A 179 -3.25 9.31 1.20
N LEU A 180 -3.53 8.04 0.93
CA LEU A 180 -4.53 7.27 1.69
C LEU A 180 -4.14 7.14 3.17
N LEU A 181 -2.85 6.95 3.47
CA LEU A 181 -2.37 6.91 4.84
C LEU A 181 -2.46 8.29 5.51
N ALA A 182 -2.19 9.38 4.79
CA ALA A 182 -2.32 10.74 5.30
C ALA A 182 -3.79 11.12 5.57
N LEU A 183 -4.73 10.61 4.77
CA LEU A 183 -6.17 10.77 4.98
C LEU A 183 -6.76 9.80 6.01
N SER A 184 -5.98 8.83 6.50
CA SER A 184 -6.43 7.95 7.58
C SER A 184 -6.66 8.79 8.83
N ARG A 185 -7.85 8.66 9.44
CA ARG A 185 -8.13 9.25 10.76
C ARG A 185 -7.66 8.36 11.91
N THR A 186 -7.20 7.14 11.60
CA THR A 186 -6.85 6.13 12.61
C THR A 186 -5.38 5.75 12.54
N ASP A 187 -4.78 5.52 13.71
CA ASP A 187 -3.44 4.92 13.83
C ASP A 187 -3.47 3.44 13.44
N SER A 188 -2.54 3.01 12.57
CA SER A 188 -2.56 1.66 11.99
C SER A 188 -2.22 0.55 12.98
N LEU A 189 -1.52 0.87 14.07
CA LEU A 189 -1.09 -0.11 15.06
C LEU A 189 -2.19 -0.38 16.10
N THR A 190 -2.78 0.69 16.61
CA THR A 190 -3.72 0.67 17.74
C THR A 190 -5.18 0.72 17.28
N GLY A 191 -5.45 1.23 16.07
CA GLY A 191 -6.80 1.48 15.56
C GLY A 191 -7.56 2.54 16.38
N LEU A 192 -6.89 3.35 17.18
CA LEU A 192 -7.46 4.57 17.78
C LEU A 192 -7.39 5.72 16.78
N LEU A 193 -7.94 6.89 17.13
CA LEU A 193 -7.66 8.10 16.36
C LEU A 193 -6.15 8.38 16.34
N ASN A 194 -5.64 8.84 15.21
CA ASN A 194 -4.27 9.35 15.17
C ASN A 194 -4.22 10.78 15.76
N HIS A 195 -2.99 11.27 16.00
CA HIS A 195 -2.71 12.60 16.52
C HIS A 195 -3.59 13.70 15.89
N GLY A 196 -3.62 13.78 14.55
CA GLY A 196 -4.40 14.81 13.83
C GLY A 196 -5.91 14.68 14.07
N ALA A 197 -6.46 13.48 13.88
CA ALA A 197 -7.89 13.26 14.03
C ALA A 197 -8.38 13.41 15.47
N TRP A 198 -7.54 13.12 16.46
CA TRP A 198 -7.87 13.37 17.86
C TRP A 198 -7.83 14.86 18.20
N LYS A 199 -6.85 15.61 17.70
CA LYS A 199 -6.78 17.08 17.87
C LYS A 199 -8.01 17.79 17.27
N ASP A 200 -8.48 17.32 16.11
CA ASP A 200 -9.75 17.80 15.53
C ASP A 200 -10.92 17.61 16.51
N GLN A 201 -10.99 16.46 17.18
CA GLN A 201 -12.05 16.14 18.14
C GLN A 201 -11.94 16.98 19.41
N LEU A 202 -10.70 17.26 19.86
CA LEU A 202 -10.46 18.14 21.00
C LEU A 202 -11.00 19.56 20.71
N GLU A 203 -10.73 20.10 19.52
CA GLU A 203 -11.26 21.41 19.14
C GLU A 203 -12.80 21.40 19.08
N ILE A 204 -13.39 20.36 18.49
CA ILE A 204 -14.86 20.22 18.46
C ILE A 204 -15.45 20.19 19.87
N GLU A 205 -14.86 19.43 20.79
CA GLU A 205 -15.34 19.33 22.17
C GLU A 205 -15.13 20.64 22.94
N PHE A 206 -13.99 21.30 22.77
CA PHE A 206 -13.74 22.62 23.37
C PHE A 206 -14.81 23.64 22.96
N GLN A 207 -15.13 23.69 21.66
CA GLN A 207 -16.20 24.55 21.14
C GLN A 207 -17.59 24.15 21.67
N ARG A 208 -17.84 22.85 21.88
CA ARG A 208 -19.07 22.37 22.50
C ARG A 208 -19.19 22.84 23.94
N CYS A 209 -18.18 22.60 24.77
CA CYS A 209 -18.11 23.05 26.17
C CYS A 209 -18.35 24.55 26.28
N ARG A 210 -17.67 25.35 25.44
CA ARG A 210 -17.82 26.81 25.41
C ARG A 210 -19.25 27.27 25.15
N ARG A 211 -19.96 26.62 24.22
CA ARG A 211 -21.36 26.96 23.89
C ARG A 211 -22.36 26.48 24.91
N GLN A 212 -22.15 25.29 25.48
CA GLN A 212 -23.13 24.62 26.34
C GLN A 212 -22.90 24.88 27.84
N GLN A 213 -21.77 25.48 28.20
CA GLN A 213 -21.34 25.66 29.59
C GLN A 213 -21.33 24.32 30.36
N GLN A 214 -20.97 23.24 29.65
CA GLN A 214 -20.85 21.89 30.17
C GLN A 214 -19.37 21.55 30.36
N GLY A 215 -19.06 20.92 31.50
CA GLY A 215 -17.69 20.53 31.83
C GLY A 215 -17.26 19.27 31.09
N ALA A 216 -15.99 19.21 30.73
CA ALA A 216 -15.32 18.02 30.21
C ALA A 216 -13.96 17.90 30.86
N ALA A 217 -13.32 16.74 30.73
CA ALA A 217 -11.94 16.53 31.10
C ALA A 217 -11.17 15.90 29.94
N ILE A 218 -9.87 16.17 29.87
CA ILE A 218 -8.97 15.42 28.99
C ILE A 218 -7.89 14.74 29.83
N ALA A 219 -7.38 13.62 29.32
CA ALA A 219 -6.28 12.88 29.90
C ALA A 219 -5.18 12.68 28.84
N LEU A 220 -3.93 12.96 29.22
CA LEU A 220 -2.72 12.57 28.51
C LEU A 220 -2.08 11.41 29.27
N ILE A 221 -1.75 10.35 28.55
CA ILE A 221 -1.30 9.07 29.10
C ILE A 221 0.03 8.72 28.42
N ASP A 222 1.04 8.39 29.20
CA ASP A 222 2.34 7.95 28.71
C ASP A 222 2.71 6.59 29.29
N ILE A 223 3.27 5.72 28.46
CA ILE A 223 3.79 4.43 28.91
C ILE A 223 5.18 4.64 29.51
N ASP A 224 5.28 4.41 30.82
CA ASP A 224 6.52 4.61 31.54
C ASP A 224 7.64 3.70 31.00
N HIS A 225 8.81 4.30 30.76
CA HIS A 225 10.02 3.59 30.32
C HIS A 225 9.85 2.80 29.01
N PHE A 226 8.95 3.21 28.11
CA PHE A 226 8.68 2.50 26.85
C PHE A 226 9.93 2.24 26.00
N LYS A 227 10.87 3.20 25.95
CA LYS A 227 12.16 3.00 25.28
C LYS A 227 12.95 1.82 25.85
N ALA A 228 13.03 1.70 27.18
CA ALA A 228 13.72 0.59 27.83
C ALA A 228 13.04 -0.76 27.57
N ILE A 229 11.71 -0.77 27.43
CA ILE A 229 10.97 -1.97 27.02
C ILE A 229 11.38 -2.40 25.60
N ASN A 230 11.44 -1.46 24.66
CA ASN A 230 11.89 -1.74 23.29
C ASN A 230 13.35 -2.22 23.25
N ASP A 231 14.22 -1.56 24.01
CA ASP A 231 15.65 -1.88 24.03
C ASP A 231 15.92 -3.26 24.67
N THR A 232 15.09 -3.67 25.65
CA THR A 232 15.27 -4.94 26.38
C THR A 232 14.56 -6.12 25.72
N TYR A 233 13.33 -5.92 25.24
CA TYR A 233 12.45 -7.00 24.75
C TYR A 233 12.18 -6.93 23.24
N GLY A 234 12.72 -5.92 22.56
CA GLY A 234 12.54 -5.68 21.13
C GLY A 234 11.25 -4.93 20.79
N HIS A 235 11.22 -4.33 19.60
CA HIS A 235 10.08 -3.54 19.11
C HIS A 235 8.76 -4.33 19.03
N VAL A 236 8.82 -5.64 18.80
CA VAL A 236 7.62 -6.49 18.76
C VAL A 236 6.92 -6.51 20.13
N ALA A 237 7.68 -6.52 21.23
CA ALA A 237 7.13 -6.45 22.58
C ALA A 237 6.49 -5.08 22.85
N GLY A 238 7.16 -3.99 22.46
CA GLY A 238 6.58 -2.64 22.56
C GLY A 238 5.26 -2.49 21.78
N ASP A 239 5.20 -3.04 20.57
CA ASP A 239 3.97 -3.08 19.77
C ASP A 239 2.83 -3.83 20.48
N ILE A 240 3.13 -4.92 21.21
CA ILE A 240 2.13 -5.65 22.00
C ILE A 240 1.62 -4.77 23.15
N VAL A 241 2.50 -4.07 23.87
CA VAL A 241 2.12 -3.16 24.96
C VAL A 241 1.19 -2.05 24.44
N LEU A 242 1.53 -1.42 23.31
CA LEU A 242 0.71 -0.38 22.68
C LEU A 242 -0.67 -0.89 22.28
N ARG A 243 -0.75 -2.10 21.70
CA ARG A 243 -2.04 -2.73 21.34
C ARG A 243 -2.88 -3.07 22.57
N GLN A 244 -2.26 -3.51 23.66
CA GLN A 244 -2.99 -3.81 24.90
C GLN A 244 -3.56 -2.55 25.54
N LEU A 245 -2.80 -1.44 25.60
CA LEU A 245 -3.31 -0.18 26.12
C LEU A 245 -4.49 0.32 25.28
N SER A 246 -4.38 0.28 23.94
CA SER A 246 -5.47 0.62 23.04
C SER A 246 -6.72 -0.23 23.28
N LYS A 247 -6.56 -1.54 23.44
CA LYS A 247 -7.67 -2.46 23.72
C LYS A 247 -8.33 -2.11 25.06
N MET A 248 -7.53 -1.84 26.08
CA MET A 248 -8.02 -1.46 27.41
C MET A 248 -8.80 -0.14 27.36
N LEU A 249 -8.27 0.88 26.67
CA LEU A 249 -9.00 2.14 26.45
C LEU A 249 -10.35 1.89 25.78
N LYS A 250 -10.39 1.14 24.67
CA LYS A 250 -11.64 0.82 23.96
C LYS A 250 -12.67 0.07 24.81
N GLN A 251 -12.22 -0.74 25.77
CA GLN A 251 -13.08 -1.56 26.62
C GLN A 251 -13.60 -0.83 27.87
N ASN A 252 -12.85 0.15 28.38
CA ASN A 252 -13.18 0.83 29.64
C ASN A 252 -13.74 2.24 29.43
N LEU A 253 -13.67 2.78 28.21
CA LEU A 253 -14.24 4.08 27.86
C LEU A 253 -15.72 3.98 27.46
N ARG A 254 -16.48 5.03 27.76
CA ARG A 254 -17.89 5.17 27.38
C ARG A 254 -18.00 5.42 25.87
N ALA A 255 -19.18 5.22 25.30
CA ALA A 255 -19.42 5.47 23.88
C ALA A 255 -19.17 6.92 23.44
N ALA A 256 -19.31 7.88 24.37
CA ALA A 256 -19.05 9.31 24.13
C ALA A 256 -17.56 9.68 24.28
N ASP A 257 -16.76 8.85 24.94
CA ASP A 257 -15.36 9.16 25.19
C ASP A 257 -14.52 8.93 23.93
N VAL A 258 -13.53 9.78 23.68
CA VAL A 258 -12.74 9.76 22.44
C VAL A 258 -11.27 9.52 22.76
N ALA A 259 -10.75 8.36 22.37
CA ALA A 259 -9.35 8.01 22.55
C ALA A 259 -8.53 8.11 21.25
N GLY A 260 -7.31 8.61 21.39
CA GLY A 260 -6.32 8.75 20.32
C GLY A 260 -4.92 8.30 20.75
N ARG A 261 -4.10 7.96 19.77
CA ARG A 261 -2.65 7.83 19.94
C ARG A 261 -2.01 9.16 19.52
N TYR A 262 -1.53 9.91 20.50
CA TYR A 262 -0.99 11.25 20.32
C TYR A 262 0.46 11.22 19.81
N GLY A 263 1.26 10.29 20.34
CA GLY A 263 2.69 10.14 20.03
C GLY A 263 3.11 8.69 19.86
N GLY A 264 4.42 8.42 19.97
CA GLY A 264 4.96 7.06 19.89
C GLY A 264 4.39 6.14 20.98
N ASP A 265 4.48 6.60 22.22
CA ASP A 265 4.05 5.94 23.46
C ASP A 265 2.98 6.74 24.23
N GLU A 266 2.54 7.85 23.64
CA GLU A 266 1.59 8.77 24.24
C GLU A 266 0.17 8.56 23.68
N PHE A 267 -0.79 8.51 24.58
CA PHE A 267 -2.22 8.35 24.31
C PHE A 267 -2.97 9.50 24.93
N CYS A 268 -4.14 9.79 24.39
CA CYS A 268 -4.97 10.88 24.84
C CYS A 268 -6.44 10.47 24.84
N VAL A 269 -7.20 11.01 25.80
CA VAL A 269 -8.63 10.71 25.96
C VAL A 269 -9.38 12.00 26.22
N ILE A 270 -10.46 12.22 25.49
CA ILE A 270 -11.46 13.25 25.76
C ILE A 270 -12.60 12.56 26.51
N LEU A 271 -13.00 13.14 27.64
CA LEU A 271 -14.05 12.64 28.51
C LEU A 271 -15.17 13.70 28.60
N PRO A 272 -16.10 13.72 27.62
CA PRO A 272 -17.20 14.68 27.61
C PRO A 272 -18.09 14.53 28.84
N ASP A 273 -18.62 15.65 29.33
CA ASP A 273 -19.61 15.69 30.41
C ASP A 273 -19.15 14.96 31.68
N LEU A 274 -17.84 14.89 31.92
CA LEU A 274 -17.25 14.18 33.05
C LEU A 274 -16.46 15.16 33.93
N PRO A 275 -16.89 15.36 35.19
CA PRO A 275 -16.12 16.15 36.15
C PRO A 275 -14.73 15.57 36.38
N LEU A 276 -13.73 16.44 36.60
CA LEU A 276 -12.33 16.07 36.77
C LEU A 276 -12.11 14.98 37.82
N PHE A 277 -12.85 15.02 38.93
CA PHE A 277 -12.77 13.98 39.97
C PHE A 277 -13.16 12.59 39.46
N ASN A 278 -14.26 12.48 38.72
CA ASN A 278 -14.71 11.20 38.14
C ASN A 278 -13.78 10.75 37.00
N ALA A 279 -13.25 11.70 36.22
CA ALA A 279 -12.24 11.43 35.21
C ALA A 279 -10.96 10.84 35.83
N ALA A 280 -10.50 11.40 36.95
CA ALA A 280 -9.35 10.92 37.69
C ALA A 280 -9.58 9.49 38.21
N GLN A 281 -10.76 9.19 38.77
CA GLN A 281 -11.10 7.83 39.21
C GLN A 281 -11.09 6.81 38.05
N ALA A 282 -11.66 7.18 36.90
CA ALA A 282 -11.66 6.31 35.73
C ALA A 282 -10.24 6.04 35.20
N MET A 283 -9.39 7.08 35.16
CA MET A 283 -8.00 6.95 34.71
C MET A 283 -7.13 6.18 35.72
N GLU A 284 -7.40 6.32 37.02
CA GLU A 284 -6.69 5.54 38.05
C GLU A 284 -7.04 4.05 37.95
N ALA A 285 -8.32 3.71 37.73
CA ALA A 285 -8.74 2.34 37.49
C ALA A 285 -8.10 1.74 36.22
N LEU A 286 -7.96 2.55 35.16
CA LEU A 286 -7.23 2.16 33.94
C LEU A 286 -5.76 1.87 34.25
N ARG A 287 -5.09 2.78 34.97
CA ARG A 287 -3.68 2.66 35.36
C ARG A 287 -3.42 1.39 36.17
N GLU A 288 -4.23 1.13 37.20
CA GLU A 288 -4.10 -0.06 38.04
C GLU A 288 -4.29 -1.35 37.24
N ARG A 289 -5.34 -1.42 36.40
CA ARG A 289 -5.57 -2.58 35.53
C ARG A 289 -4.41 -2.82 34.60
N PHE A 290 -3.88 -1.77 33.97
CA PHE A 290 -2.76 -1.88 33.06
C PHE A 290 -1.49 -2.40 33.74
N ALA A 291 -1.22 -1.94 34.97
CA ALA A 291 -0.09 -2.40 35.77
C ALA A 291 -0.16 -3.88 36.17
N THR A 292 -1.37 -4.45 36.21
CA THR A 292 -1.59 -5.88 36.54
C THR A 292 -1.61 -6.82 35.32
N LEU A 293 -1.47 -6.30 34.09
CA LEU A 293 -1.47 -7.13 32.89
C LEU A 293 -0.25 -8.06 32.86
N GLY A 294 -0.51 -9.36 32.75
CA GLY A 294 0.50 -10.35 32.42
C GLY A 294 0.73 -10.41 30.91
N TYR A 295 2.00 -10.39 30.49
CA TYR A 295 2.39 -10.55 29.08
C TYR A 295 2.85 -11.99 28.86
N GLU A 296 2.04 -12.81 28.18
CA GLU A 296 2.29 -14.26 28.00
C GLU A 296 3.69 -14.57 27.46
N GLN A 297 4.17 -13.76 26.51
CA GLN A 297 5.49 -13.95 25.91
C GLN A 297 6.64 -13.47 26.81
N ASN A 298 6.36 -12.58 27.78
CA ASN A 298 7.36 -12.00 28.69
C ASN A 298 6.76 -11.81 30.09
N PRO A 299 6.61 -12.87 30.90
CA PRO A 299 5.95 -12.79 32.22
C PRO A 299 6.62 -11.84 33.22
N ALA A 300 7.90 -11.50 33.01
CA ALA A 300 8.64 -10.55 33.83
C ALA A 300 8.43 -9.08 33.42
N LEU A 301 7.79 -8.81 32.27
CA LEU A 301 7.56 -7.47 31.77
C LEU A 301 6.55 -6.74 32.67
N LYS A 302 7.03 -5.72 33.38
CA LYS A 302 6.19 -4.80 34.15
C LYS A 302 6.07 -3.48 33.39
N VAL A 303 4.85 -3.01 33.22
CA VAL A 303 4.55 -1.76 32.52
C VAL A 303 3.63 -0.92 33.39
N SER A 304 3.85 0.39 33.43
CA SER A 304 3.00 1.35 34.14
C SER A 304 2.68 2.54 33.26
N LEU A 305 1.70 3.34 33.71
CA LEU A 305 1.28 4.56 33.02
C LEU A 305 1.46 5.76 33.94
N SER A 306 1.96 6.86 33.37
CA SER A 306 1.80 8.19 33.94
C SER A 306 0.67 8.92 33.23
N ILE A 307 -0.22 9.57 33.98
CA ILE A 307 -1.42 10.21 33.42
C ILE A 307 -1.56 11.63 33.97
N GLY A 308 -1.68 12.60 33.08
CA GLY A 308 -2.04 13.99 33.39
C GLY A 308 -3.47 14.29 32.97
N LEU A 309 -4.28 14.86 33.87
CA LEU A 309 -5.64 15.31 33.55
C LEU A 309 -5.79 16.83 33.68
N ALA A 310 -6.66 17.41 32.85
CA ALA A 310 -7.11 18.78 32.99
C ALA A 310 -8.63 18.88 32.78
N ALA A 311 -9.28 19.66 33.64
CA ALA A 311 -10.68 20.06 33.43
C ALA A 311 -10.76 21.12 32.33
N TYR A 312 -11.90 21.16 31.65
CA TYR A 312 -12.26 22.31 30.83
C TYR A 312 -12.37 23.56 31.71
N ASP A 313 -11.63 24.61 31.33
CA ASP A 313 -11.70 25.94 31.94
C ASP A 313 -12.29 26.93 30.92
N PRO A 314 -13.42 27.61 31.23
CA PRO A 314 -13.99 28.67 30.41
C PRO A 314 -13.05 29.85 30.14
N ALA A 315 -12.03 30.07 30.98
CA ALA A 315 -11.05 31.13 30.79
C ALA A 315 -10.02 30.83 29.69
N HIS A 316 -9.96 29.58 29.20
CA HIS A 316 -9.11 29.23 28.07
C HIS A 316 -9.61 29.87 26.77
N GLY A 317 -8.67 30.47 26.01
CA GLY A 317 -8.96 31.06 24.70
C GLY A 317 -9.09 30.02 23.59
N ASP A 318 -8.41 28.89 23.71
CA ASP A 318 -8.38 27.80 22.73
C ASP A 318 -8.19 26.41 23.38
N ALA A 319 -8.37 25.36 22.58
CA ALA A 319 -8.15 23.98 23.01
C ALA A 319 -6.67 23.66 23.28
N THR A 320 -5.73 24.43 22.71
CA THR A 320 -4.28 24.22 22.92
C THR A 320 -3.91 24.48 24.38
N ARG A 321 -4.46 25.53 24.99
CA ARG A 321 -4.20 25.82 26.40
C ARG A 321 -4.72 24.71 27.31
N TRP A 322 -5.90 24.18 27.01
CA TRP A 322 -6.47 23.04 27.74
C TRP A 322 -5.57 21.80 27.63
N LEU A 323 -5.03 21.53 26.44
CA LEU A 323 -4.07 20.45 26.22
C LEU A 323 -2.78 20.63 27.01
N ASN A 324 -2.22 21.85 27.02
CA ASN A 324 -1.00 22.18 27.75
C ASN A 324 -1.16 21.97 29.25
N ASP A 325 -2.34 22.22 29.80
CA ASP A 325 -2.60 21.99 31.22
C ASP A 325 -2.57 20.50 31.57
N ALA A 326 -3.06 19.63 30.69
CA ALA A 326 -2.96 18.18 30.88
C ALA A 326 -1.53 17.66 30.64
N ASP A 327 -0.79 18.25 29.72
CA ASP A 327 0.63 17.96 29.51
C ASP A 327 1.48 18.33 30.73
N GLN A 328 1.23 19.51 31.33
CA GLN A 328 1.89 19.93 32.56
C GLN A 328 1.62 18.96 33.71
N ALA A 329 0.38 18.47 33.85
CA ALA A 329 0.04 17.45 34.83
C ALA A 329 0.76 16.11 34.54
N LEU A 330 0.89 15.72 33.27
CA LEU A 330 1.62 14.51 32.89
C LEU A 330 3.12 14.64 33.19
N TYR A 331 3.70 15.80 32.92
CA TYR A 331 5.08 16.12 33.27
C TYR A 331 5.31 15.98 34.79
N GLU A 332 4.41 16.52 35.61
CA GLU A 332 4.45 16.34 37.06
C GLU A 332 4.31 14.88 37.48
N ALA A 333 3.47 14.09 36.80
CA ALA A 333 3.30 12.67 37.08
C ALA A 333 4.62 11.91 36.84
N LYS A 334 5.31 12.23 35.74
CA LYS A 334 6.63 11.68 35.40
C LYS A 334 7.70 12.12 36.40
N ALA A 335 7.74 13.41 36.75
CA ALA A 335 8.73 14.00 37.65
C ALA A 335 8.59 13.52 39.10
N SER A 336 7.37 13.26 39.56
CA SER A 336 7.11 12.84 40.95
C SER A 336 7.30 11.33 41.19
N GLY A 337 7.73 10.57 40.18
CA GLY A 337 8.09 9.16 40.31
C GLY A 337 7.25 8.19 39.46
N ARG A 338 6.52 8.68 38.46
CA ARG A 338 5.76 7.88 37.48
C ARG A 338 4.65 7.02 38.11
N ASN A 339 4.00 6.17 37.29
CA ASN A 339 2.96 5.23 37.69
C ASN A 339 1.84 5.87 38.53
N ARG A 340 1.29 7.00 38.06
CA ARG A 340 0.29 7.77 38.81
C ARG A 340 -0.56 8.65 37.91
N VAL A 341 -1.67 9.10 38.49
CA VAL A 341 -2.52 10.14 37.94
C VAL A 341 -2.25 11.47 38.66
N ILE A 342 -2.05 12.55 37.91
CA ILE A 342 -2.03 13.93 38.42
C ILE A 342 -3.08 14.75 37.69
N CYS A 343 -3.80 15.58 38.44
CA CYS A 343 -4.76 16.53 37.89
C CYS A 343 -4.18 17.95 37.97
N ASN A 344 -4.26 18.70 36.88
CA ASN A 344 -4.06 20.13 36.92
C ASN A 344 -5.28 20.76 37.61
N SER A 345 -5.04 21.48 38.71
CA SER A 345 -6.08 22.13 39.51
C SER A 345 -5.72 23.60 39.65
N ASP A 346 -6.71 24.48 39.52
CA ASP A 346 -6.58 25.95 39.54
C ASP A 346 -5.95 26.52 40.83
N ASP A 347 -5.72 25.71 41.85
CA ASP A 347 -5.23 26.12 43.17
C ASP A 347 -3.69 26.21 43.26
N ARG A 348 -2.97 26.20 42.13
CA ARG A 348 -1.50 26.26 42.12
C ARG A 348 -0.95 27.45 41.30
N PRO A 349 0.11 28.13 41.79
CA PRO A 349 0.73 29.23 41.06
C PRO A 349 1.34 28.72 39.74
N LYS A 350 0.85 29.24 38.62
CA LYS A 350 1.32 28.94 37.26
C LYS A 350 2.82 29.28 37.16
N ARG A 351 3.68 28.28 36.94
CA ARG A 351 5.06 28.51 36.50
C ARG A 351 5.07 28.63 34.98
N GLU A 352 5.54 29.77 34.48
CA GLU A 352 5.86 29.97 33.08
C GLU A 352 6.88 28.93 32.63
N VAL A 353 6.48 28.04 31.73
CA VAL A 353 7.38 27.12 31.05
C VAL A 353 8.04 27.91 29.92
N LEU A 354 9.36 28.03 30.02
CA LEU A 354 10.25 28.57 29.00
C LEU A 354 10.15 27.75 27.72
N ASP A 355 9.86 28.42 26.61
CA ASP A 355 10.07 27.91 25.25
C ASP A 355 11.53 27.50 25.08
N SER A 356 11.78 26.26 24.66
CA SER A 356 13.08 25.83 24.15
C SER A 356 12.93 25.33 22.70
N VAL A 357 13.31 26.25 21.79
CA VAL A 357 13.93 26.12 20.45
C VAL A 357 13.77 24.80 19.69
#